data_AF-A0A0V1KE97-F1
#
_entry.id   AF-A0A0V1KE97-F1
#
_cell.length_a   1.000
_cell.length_b   1.000
_cell.length_c   1.000
_cell.angle_alpha   90.00
_cell.angle_beta   90.00
_cell.angle_gamma   90.00
#
_symmetry.space_group_name_H-M   'P 1'
#
loop_
_entity.id
_entity.type
_entity.pdbx_description
1 polymer ?
#
loop_
_entity_poly.entity_id
_entity_poly.type
_entity_poly.pdbx_seq_one_letter_code
_entity_poly.pdbx_strand_id
1 'polypeptide(L)'
;MLSFGRAYARHSLNRLTSCRTFEFSYRKGSDAVRGAVVGIDLGTTNSCVSVMEGKVAKVIENAEGCRTTPSVVAFTAEGERLVGAPARRQAVTNARNTVYATKRLIGRRFEDGEVQKDINIVSYKIVRASNGDAWVEAQGKLYSPSQIGAFILMKMKETAESYLGQKVSNAVITVPAYFNDSQRQATKDAGKISGLNVLRVINEPTAAALAYGMDKVDDKLIAVYDLGGGTFDISILEIQKGVFEVKSTNGDTHLGGEDFDNALVNHLVDEFRKEQGVDLTKDTMAMQRLREAAEKAKCELSSSLQVILLF
;
A
#
# COMPACT_ATOMS: atom_id res chain seq x y z
N MET A 1 26.05 -77.32 -45.06
CA MET A 1 25.06 -77.77 -44.06
C MET A 1 25.80 -78.47 -42.94
N LEU A 2 26.18 -77.74 -41.88
CA LEU A 2 26.93 -78.30 -40.76
C LEU A 2 26.42 -77.68 -39.45
N SER A 3 26.18 -78.56 -38.49
CA SER A 3 25.80 -78.33 -37.08
C SER A 3 27.07 -78.31 -36.20
N PHE A 4 26.86 -78.12 -34.89
CA PHE A 4 27.80 -78.00 -33.76
C PHE A 4 28.37 -76.59 -33.55
N GLY A 5 28.59 -76.06 -32.34
CA GLY A 5 28.62 -76.58 -30.97
C GLY A 5 29.40 -75.54 -30.11
N ARG A 6 29.15 -75.50 -28.79
CA ARG A 6 29.66 -74.48 -27.83
C ARG A 6 31.21 -74.39 -27.72
N ALA A 7 31.74 -73.19 -27.44
CA ALA A 7 32.44 -72.79 -26.19
C ALA A 7 33.50 -71.66 -26.34
N TYR A 8 33.40 -70.66 -25.45
CA TYR A 8 34.43 -69.84 -24.78
C TYR A 8 35.62 -69.15 -25.51
N ALA A 9 35.63 -67.80 -25.36
CA ALA A 9 36.68 -66.99 -24.70
C ALA A 9 37.44 -65.89 -25.51
N ARG A 10 37.35 -64.67 -24.93
CA ARG A 10 38.34 -63.56 -24.83
C ARG A 10 38.39 -62.41 -25.85
N HIS A 11 38.40 -61.21 -25.25
CA HIS A 11 38.83 -59.87 -25.71
C HIS A 11 37.97 -59.22 -26.81
N SER A 12 37.64 -57.93 -26.78
CA SER A 12 37.97 -56.80 -25.92
C SER A 12 37.06 -55.62 -26.30
N LEU A 13 36.65 -54.86 -25.27
CA LEU A 13 36.26 -53.46 -25.20
C LEU A 13 35.68 -52.69 -26.41
N ASN A 14 34.61 -51.97 -26.08
CA ASN A 14 34.09 -50.70 -26.62
C ASN A 14 32.91 -50.78 -27.59
N ARG A 15 31.71 -50.87 -27.00
CA ARG A 15 30.48 -50.30 -27.57
C ARG A 15 29.63 -49.64 -26.47
N LEU A 16 29.54 -48.32 -26.58
CA LEU A 16 28.33 -47.49 -26.43
C LEU A 16 27.34 -47.90 -25.34
N THR A 17 27.46 -47.26 -24.18
CA THR A 17 26.33 -47.02 -23.27
C THR A 17 26.09 -45.51 -23.17
N SER A 18 25.17 -44.99 -23.97
CA SER A 18 24.51 -43.71 -23.69
C SER A 18 23.10 -44.02 -23.22
N CYS A 19 22.97 -44.35 -21.94
CA CYS A 19 21.70 -44.30 -21.25
C CYS A 19 21.56 -42.86 -20.73
N ARG A 20 20.73 -42.05 -21.39
CA ARG A 20 20.36 -40.72 -20.87
C ARG A 20 19.49 -40.92 -19.64
N THR A 21 20.10 -40.83 -18.46
CA THR A 21 19.38 -40.58 -17.22
C THR A 21 18.73 -39.21 -17.34
N PHE A 22 17.40 -39.18 -17.44
CA PHE A 22 16.62 -37.98 -17.18
C PHE A 22 16.85 -37.63 -15.70
N GLU A 23 17.71 -36.65 -15.44
CA GLU A 23 17.77 -36.01 -14.13
C GLU A 23 16.45 -35.29 -13.90
N PHE A 24 15.59 -35.88 -13.07
CA PHE A 24 14.53 -35.13 -12.42
C PHE A 24 15.19 -34.05 -11.57
N SER A 25 15.20 -32.82 -12.09
CA SER A 25 15.49 -31.63 -11.29
C SER A 25 14.41 -31.55 -10.20
N TYR A 26 14.75 -32.07 -9.02
CA TYR A 26 14.04 -31.76 -7.79
C TYR A 26 14.07 -30.23 -7.65
N ARG A 27 12.93 -29.56 -7.90
CA ARG A 27 12.74 -28.20 -7.42
C ARG A 27 12.94 -28.27 -5.91
N LYS A 28 14.06 -27.72 -5.43
CA LYS A 28 14.27 -27.49 -4.00
C LYS A 28 13.00 -26.81 -3.46
N GLY A 29 12.39 -27.44 -2.46
CA GLY A 29 11.30 -26.83 -1.72
C GLY A 29 11.70 -25.43 -1.31
N SER A 30 10.75 -24.49 -1.42
CA SER A 30 10.91 -23.11 -0.98
C SER A 30 11.65 -23.06 0.36
N ASP A 31 12.73 -22.30 0.46
CA ASP A 31 13.34 -21.99 1.74
C ASP A 31 12.23 -21.51 2.69
N ALA A 32 11.98 -22.28 3.75
CA ALA A 32 10.91 -21.97 4.69
C ALA A 32 11.16 -20.56 5.23
N VAL A 33 10.17 -19.68 5.09
CA VAL A 33 10.23 -18.31 5.62
C VAL A 33 10.52 -18.40 7.12
N ARG A 34 11.66 -17.86 7.55
CA ARG A 34 12.05 -17.82 8.97
C ARG A 34 11.65 -16.49 9.59
N GLY A 35 11.13 -16.53 10.81
CA GLY A 35 10.72 -15.36 11.58
C GLY A 35 9.27 -14.92 11.34
N ALA A 36 8.80 -13.97 12.15
CA ALA A 36 7.44 -13.45 12.06
C ALA A 36 7.17 -12.81 10.69
N VAL A 37 5.94 -13.00 10.20
CA VAL A 37 5.39 -12.35 9.01
C VAL A 37 4.21 -11.50 9.44
N VAL A 38 4.21 -10.23 9.04
CA VAL A 38 3.11 -9.29 9.30
C VAL A 38 2.34 -9.00 8.03
N GLY A 39 1.03 -8.78 8.14
CA GLY A 39 0.21 -8.20 7.09
C GLY A 39 0.14 -6.70 7.28
N ILE A 40 0.50 -5.92 6.26
CA ILE A 40 0.42 -4.45 6.33
C ILE A 40 -0.47 -3.96 5.20
N ASP A 41 -1.58 -3.32 5.59
CA ASP A 41 -2.34 -2.48 4.69
C ASP A 41 -1.70 -1.09 4.63
N LEU A 42 -1.08 -0.76 3.49
CA LEU A 42 -0.46 0.55 3.27
C LEU A 42 -1.44 1.42 2.49
N GLY A 43 -2.41 2.03 3.17
CA GLY A 43 -3.45 2.83 2.53
C GLY A 43 -3.06 4.29 2.27
N THR A 44 -3.85 4.98 1.43
CA THR A 44 -3.63 6.40 1.06
C THR A 44 -3.74 7.34 2.26
N THR A 45 -4.77 7.15 3.08
CA THR A 45 -5.06 8.02 4.24
C THR A 45 -4.67 7.36 5.55
N ASN A 46 -4.89 6.05 5.69
CA ASN A 46 -4.57 5.28 6.87
C ASN A 46 -3.86 3.98 6.49
N SER A 47 -2.98 3.52 7.36
CA SER A 47 -2.34 2.22 7.29
C SER A 47 -2.72 1.37 8.50
N CYS A 48 -2.74 0.05 8.32
CA CYS A 48 -3.10 -0.92 9.34
C CYS A 48 -2.11 -2.08 9.32
N VAL A 49 -1.80 -2.64 10.48
CA VAL A 49 -0.92 -3.82 10.58
C VAL A 49 -1.62 -4.93 11.36
N SER A 50 -1.42 -6.16 10.90
CA SER A 50 -1.97 -7.36 11.51
C SER A 50 -0.92 -8.47 11.63
N VAL A 51 -1.17 -9.36 12.59
CA VAL A 51 -0.39 -10.58 12.85
C VAL A 51 -1.31 -11.78 12.82
N MET A 52 -0.74 -12.97 12.59
CA MET A 52 -1.47 -14.23 12.77
C MET A 52 -1.19 -14.79 14.17
N GLU A 53 -2.22 -14.89 15.00
CA GLU A 53 -2.18 -15.60 16.29
C GLU A 53 -2.80 -16.99 16.10
N GLY A 54 -1.93 -17.99 15.86
CA GLY A 54 -2.37 -19.31 15.44
C GLY A 54 -3.05 -19.25 14.07
N LYS A 55 -4.37 -19.44 14.04
CA LYS A 55 -5.19 -19.35 12.82
C LYS A 55 -5.99 -18.06 12.70
N VAL A 56 -5.94 -17.19 13.71
CA VAL A 56 -6.77 -15.97 13.76
C VAL A 56 -5.91 -14.77 13.37
N ALA A 57 -6.36 -14.01 12.39
CA ALA A 57 -5.77 -12.72 12.06
C ALA A 57 -6.18 -11.68 13.11
N LYS A 58 -5.21 -10.93 13.64
CA LYS A 58 -5.43 -9.89 14.64
C LYS A 58 -4.82 -8.57 14.20
N VAL A 59 -5.65 -7.54 14.12
CA VAL A 59 -5.20 -6.15 13.96
C VAL A 59 -4.64 -5.67 15.30
N ILE A 60 -3.46 -5.06 15.27
CA ILE A 60 -2.77 -4.60 16.47
C ILE A 60 -2.88 -3.08 16.62
N GLU A 61 -2.87 -2.62 17.87
CA GLU A 61 -2.90 -1.19 18.19
C GLU A 61 -1.49 -0.59 18.09
N ASN A 62 -1.41 0.64 17.57
CA ASN A 62 -0.18 1.43 17.58
C ASN A 62 0.11 1.99 18.98
N ALA A 63 1.25 2.67 19.11
CA ALA A 63 1.67 3.30 20.36
C ALA A 63 0.67 4.36 20.86
N GLU A 64 -0.16 4.89 19.97
CA GLU A 64 -1.21 5.87 20.25
C GLU A 64 -2.57 5.22 20.59
N GLY A 65 -2.64 3.89 20.74
CA GLY A 65 -3.85 3.14 21.10
C GLY A 65 -4.87 2.99 19.97
N CYS A 66 -4.48 3.30 18.73
CA CYS A 66 -5.34 3.23 17.55
C CYS A 66 -5.01 1.98 16.71
N ARG A 67 -6.03 1.33 16.14
CA ARG A 67 -5.84 0.18 15.23
C ARG A 67 -5.41 0.55 13.81
N THR A 68 -5.49 1.83 13.48
CA THR A 68 -5.01 2.40 12.22
C THR A 68 -4.10 3.57 12.53
N THR A 69 -3.14 3.80 11.65
CA THR A 69 -2.19 4.92 11.74
C THR A 69 -2.34 5.80 10.51
N PRO A 70 -2.51 7.12 10.65
CA PRO A 70 -2.53 8.02 9.49
C PRO A 70 -1.29 7.85 8.62
N SER A 71 -1.48 7.75 7.31
CA SER A 71 -0.42 7.66 6.30
C SER A 71 0.17 9.05 6.03
N VAL A 72 0.67 9.68 7.09
CA VAL A 72 1.16 11.06 7.11
C VAL A 72 2.57 11.06 7.69
N VAL A 73 3.48 11.79 7.04
CA VAL A 73 4.87 11.98 7.47
C VAL A 73 5.15 13.47 7.55
N ALA A 74 5.78 13.95 8.62
CA ALA A 74 6.19 15.33 8.74
C ALA A 74 7.68 15.45 9.08
N PHE A 75 8.30 16.52 8.61
CA PHE A 75 9.68 16.88 8.91
C PHE A 75 9.71 18.20 9.68
N THR A 76 10.19 18.16 10.92
CA THR A 76 10.26 19.34 11.78
C THR A 76 11.45 20.23 11.40
N ALA A 77 11.48 21.46 11.92
CA ALA A 77 12.58 22.39 11.67
C ALA A 77 13.90 21.88 12.29
N GLU A 78 13.81 21.09 13.36
CA GLU A 78 14.94 20.45 14.05
C GLU A 78 15.46 19.21 13.30
N GLY A 79 14.84 18.84 12.17
CA GLY A 79 15.20 17.69 11.36
C GLY A 79 14.64 16.36 11.87
N GLU A 80 13.70 16.39 12.81
CA GLU A 80 12.99 15.19 13.27
C GLU A 80 11.95 14.74 12.23
N ARG A 81 11.78 13.42 12.10
CA ARG A 81 10.74 12.81 11.27
C ARG A 81 9.62 12.27 12.15
N LEU A 82 8.43 12.84 12.00
CA LEU A 82 7.20 12.37 12.63
C LEU A 82 6.40 11.50 11.65
N VAL A 83 5.71 10.48 12.15
CA VAL A 83 4.86 9.58 11.35
C VAL A 83 3.56 9.32 12.09
N GLY A 84 2.42 9.28 11.38
CA GLY A 84 1.13 8.93 11.98
C GLY A 84 0.43 10.10 12.65
N ALA A 85 -0.21 9.84 13.79
CA ALA A 85 -0.97 10.86 14.53
C ALA A 85 -0.14 12.09 14.94
N PRO A 86 1.14 11.96 15.39
CA PRO A 86 2.00 13.11 15.65
C PRO A 86 2.20 13.99 14.41
N ALA A 87 2.44 13.39 13.25
CA ALA A 87 2.60 14.13 11.99
C ALA A 87 1.29 14.81 11.58
N ARG A 88 0.14 14.13 11.68
CA ARG A 88 -1.17 14.73 11.36
C ARG A 88 -1.49 15.92 12.26
N ARG A 89 -1.22 15.84 13.57
CA ARG A 89 -1.57 16.89 14.55
C ARG A 89 -0.92 18.23 14.27
N GLN A 90 0.31 18.24 13.75
CA GLN A 90 1.06 19.46 13.47
C GLN A 90 0.90 19.96 12.01
N ALA A 91 0.06 19.31 11.20
CA ALA A 91 -0.10 19.63 9.79
C ALA A 91 -0.53 21.10 9.56
N VAL A 92 -1.40 21.63 10.41
CA VAL A 92 -1.88 23.04 10.35
C VAL A 92 -0.74 24.05 10.38
N THR A 93 0.25 23.86 11.26
CA THR A 93 1.37 24.82 11.45
C THR A 93 2.59 24.50 10.59
N ASN A 94 2.63 23.34 9.94
CA ASN A 94 3.75 22.87 9.13
C ASN A 94 3.30 22.22 7.80
N ALA A 95 2.31 22.82 7.14
CA ALA A 95 1.63 22.22 6.00
C ALA A 95 2.56 21.89 4.81
N ARG A 96 3.64 22.67 4.61
CA ARG A 96 4.59 22.48 3.51
C ARG A 96 5.55 21.31 3.71
N ASN A 97 5.83 20.92 4.96
CA ASN A 97 6.72 19.81 5.30
C ASN A 97 5.97 18.61 5.87
N THR A 98 4.64 18.61 5.75
CA THR A 98 3.77 17.50 6.13
C THR A 98 3.19 16.89 4.87
N VAL A 99 3.58 15.64 4.63
CA VAL A 99 3.30 14.90 3.41
C VAL A 99 2.26 13.83 3.70
N TYR A 100 1.20 13.80 2.89
CA TYR A 100 0.05 12.89 2.98
C TYR A 100 -0.39 12.49 1.57
N ALA A 101 -1.25 11.47 1.47
CA ALA A 101 -1.77 10.94 0.20
C ALA A 101 -0.70 10.54 -0.83
N THR A 102 0.54 10.30 -0.40
CA THR A 102 1.68 9.97 -1.27
C THR A 102 1.52 8.66 -2.04
N LYS A 103 0.58 7.80 -1.63
CA LYS A 103 0.17 6.65 -2.42
C LYS A 103 -0.43 7.03 -3.78
N ARG A 104 -0.99 8.24 -3.94
CA ARG A 104 -1.40 8.77 -5.26
C ARG A 104 -0.21 9.09 -6.16
N LEU A 105 0.99 9.29 -5.62
CA LEU A 105 2.21 9.64 -6.35
C LEU A 105 3.14 8.43 -6.61
N ILE A 106 3.01 7.37 -5.82
CA ILE A 106 3.93 6.22 -5.88
C ILE A 106 3.91 5.58 -7.28
N GLY A 107 5.10 5.43 -7.87
CA GLY A 107 5.27 4.85 -9.21
C GLY A 107 4.79 5.71 -10.39
N ARG A 108 4.42 6.99 -10.17
CA ARG A 108 3.98 7.92 -11.21
C ARG A 108 5.09 8.86 -11.70
N ARG A 109 4.96 9.33 -12.94
CA ARG A 109 5.83 10.36 -13.52
C ARG A 109 5.33 11.75 -13.13
N PHE A 110 6.26 12.69 -13.06
CA PHE A 110 5.92 14.08 -12.76
C PHE A 110 4.92 14.65 -13.78
N GLU A 111 5.03 14.26 -15.05
CA GLU A 111 4.19 14.77 -16.15
C GLU A 111 2.80 14.14 -16.23
N ASP A 112 2.52 13.09 -15.44
CA ASP A 112 1.22 12.42 -15.49
C ASP A 112 0.10 13.43 -15.15
N GLY A 113 -1.00 13.38 -15.91
CA GLY A 113 -2.09 14.36 -15.76
C GLY A 113 -2.70 14.37 -14.35
N GLU A 114 -2.72 13.22 -13.68
CA GLU A 114 -3.15 13.07 -12.29
C GLU A 114 -2.18 13.77 -11.31
N VAL A 115 -0.87 13.65 -11.53
CA VAL A 115 0.14 14.34 -10.71
C VAL A 115 0.07 15.85 -10.92
N GLN A 116 -0.16 16.31 -12.16
CA GLN A 116 -0.35 17.74 -12.45
C GLN A 116 -1.59 18.32 -11.77
N LYS A 117 -2.65 17.53 -11.58
CA LYS A 117 -3.80 17.94 -10.76
C LYS A 117 -3.41 18.04 -9.29
N ASP A 118 -2.76 17.01 -8.75
CA ASP A 118 -2.36 16.96 -7.33
C ASP A 118 -1.45 18.13 -6.94
N ILE A 119 -0.54 18.57 -7.82
CA ILE A 119 0.34 19.74 -7.61
C ILE A 119 -0.44 21.00 -7.18
N ASN A 120 -1.65 21.20 -7.71
CA ASN A 120 -2.47 22.38 -7.42
C ASN A 120 -3.37 22.20 -6.19
N ILE A 121 -3.35 21.02 -5.57
CA ILE A 121 -4.29 20.61 -4.52
C ILE A 121 -3.57 20.44 -3.18
N VAL A 122 -2.39 19.81 -3.19
CA VAL A 122 -1.66 19.47 -1.96
C VAL A 122 -0.89 20.69 -1.41
N SER A 123 -0.66 20.69 -0.10
CA SER A 123 0.05 21.78 0.58
C SER A 123 1.58 21.69 0.51
N TYR A 124 2.11 20.50 0.23
CA TYR A 124 3.54 20.24 0.09
C TYR A 124 3.99 20.33 -1.37
N LYS A 125 5.29 20.45 -1.60
CA LYS A 125 5.82 20.63 -2.95
C LYS A 125 6.08 19.28 -3.61
N ILE A 126 5.38 19.01 -4.71
CA ILE A 126 5.70 17.91 -5.63
C ILE A 126 6.69 18.44 -6.67
N VAL A 127 7.74 17.67 -6.95
CA VAL A 127 8.85 18.06 -7.82
C VAL A 127 9.23 16.94 -8.76
N ARG A 128 9.83 17.30 -9.90
CA ARG A 128 10.38 16.35 -10.86
C ARG A 128 11.74 15.86 -10.39
N ALA A 129 11.89 14.56 -10.20
CA ALA A 129 13.18 13.94 -9.95
C ALA A 129 14.02 13.86 -11.23
N SER A 130 15.33 13.62 -11.08
CA SER A 130 16.27 13.52 -12.21
C SER A 130 15.90 12.43 -13.22
N ASN A 131 15.21 11.38 -12.79
CA ASN A 131 14.71 10.30 -13.63
C ASN A 131 13.32 10.56 -14.23
N GLY A 132 12.69 11.71 -13.95
CA GLY A 132 11.36 12.10 -14.40
C GLY A 132 10.21 11.72 -13.46
N ASP A 133 10.48 11.03 -12.35
CA ASP A 133 9.43 10.61 -11.40
C ASP A 133 8.89 11.79 -10.57
N ALA A 134 7.66 11.64 -10.10
CA ALA A 134 7.05 12.55 -9.15
C ALA A 134 7.62 12.31 -7.74
N TRP A 135 8.39 13.26 -7.22
CA TRP A 135 8.95 13.24 -5.86
C TRP A 135 8.36 14.38 -5.03
N VAL A 136 8.63 14.36 -3.72
CA VAL A 136 8.22 15.43 -2.81
C VAL A 136 9.44 16.13 -2.23
N GLU A 137 9.32 17.42 -1.96
CA GLU A 137 10.34 18.21 -1.27
C GLU A 137 9.83 18.63 0.12
N ALA A 138 10.62 18.33 1.15
CA ALA A 138 10.36 18.78 2.52
C ALA A 138 11.68 19.17 3.18
N GLN A 139 11.70 20.33 3.86
CA GLN A 139 12.90 20.90 4.48
C GLN A 139 14.10 20.97 3.49
N GLY A 140 13.83 21.34 2.23
CA GLY A 140 14.83 21.43 1.15
C GLY A 140 15.45 20.09 0.72
N LYS A 141 14.92 18.96 1.21
CA LYS A 141 15.35 17.61 0.83
C LYS A 141 14.30 16.95 -0.04
N LEU A 142 14.79 16.18 -1.01
CA LEU A 142 13.96 15.41 -1.94
C LEU A 142 13.72 14.00 -1.38
N TYR A 143 12.46 13.56 -1.42
CA TYR A 143 12.05 12.22 -1.03
C TYR A 143 11.21 11.59 -2.14
N SER A 144 11.51 10.35 -2.48
CA SER A 144 10.63 9.58 -3.36
C SER A 144 9.36 9.15 -2.60
N PRO A 145 8.23 8.93 -3.29
CA PRO A 145 7.04 8.39 -2.65
C PRO A 145 7.30 7.03 -1.96
N SER A 146 8.21 6.21 -2.50
CA SER A 146 8.65 4.97 -1.85
C SER A 146 9.37 5.21 -0.53
N GLN A 147 10.18 6.27 -0.40
CA GLN A 147 10.79 6.63 0.89
C GLN A 147 9.73 7.09 1.90
N ILE A 148 8.74 7.88 1.47
CA ILE A 148 7.62 8.28 2.34
C ILE A 148 6.82 7.05 2.79
N GLY A 149 6.49 6.16 1.87
CA GLY A 149 5.85 4.87 2.17
C GLY A 149 6.69 4.03 3.14
N ALA A 150 8.01 4.00 2.97
CA ALA A 150 8.91 3.29 3.87
C ALA A 150 8.89 3.84 5.31
N PHE A 151 8.75 5.15 5.48
CA PHE A 151 8.61 5.75 6.82
C PHE A 151 7.32 5.29 7.51
N ILE A 152 6.24 5.15 6.77
CA ILE A 152 4.97 4.59 7.28
C ILE A 152 5.13 3.11 7.61
N LEU A 153 5.75 2.32 6.70
CA LEU A 153 6.01 0.91 6.91
C LEU A 153 6.95 0.64 8.11
N MET A 154 7.90 1.53 8.38
CA MET A 154 8.73 1.44 9.59
C MET A 154 7.90 1.61 10.85
N LYS A 155 6.97 2.57 10.91
CA LYS A 155 6.04 2.69 12.05
C LYS A 155 5.15 1.45 12.21
N MET A 156 4.73 0.83 11.11
CA MET A 156 3.92 -0.41 11.14
C MET A 156 4.74 -1.60 11.66
N LYS A 157 5.99 -1.70 11.22
CA LYS A 157 6.96 -2.67 11.72
C LYS A 157 7.24 -2.48 13.21
N GLU A 158 7.56 -1.26 13.65
CA GLU A 158 7.80 -0.93 15.07
C GLU A 158 6.60 -1.29 15.95
N THR A 159 5.38 -1.05 15.45
CA THR A 159 4.14 -1.44 16.12
C THR A 159 4.06 -2.96 16.29
N ALA A 160 4.34 -3.73 15.23
CA ALA A 160 4.36 -5.18 15.31
C ALA A 160 5.50 -5.74 16.18
N GLU A 161 6.69 -5.13 16.15
CA GLU A 161 7.83 -5.54 16.98
C GLU A 161 7.53 -5.33 18.47
N SER A 162 6.91 -4.20 18.80
CA SER A 162 6.49 -3.87 20.17
C SER A 162 5.41 -4.84 20.66
N TYR A 163 4.46 -5.21 19.80
CA TYR A 163 3.41 -6.18 20.14
C TYR A 163 3.95 -7.61 20.31
N LEU A 164 4.85 -8.06 19.42
CA LEU A 164 5.36 -9.43 19.41
C LEU A 164 6.56 -9.64 20.37
N GLY A 165 7.19 -8.57 20.85
CA GLY A 165 8.41 -8.64 21.67
C GLY A 165 9.64 -9.17 20.93
N GLN A 166 9.64 -9.14 19.60
CA GLN A 166 10.73 -9.64 18.75
C GLN A 166 10.82 -8.87 17.43
N LYS A 167 11.98 -8.96 16.77
CA LYS A 167 12.22 -8.31 15.48
C LYS A 167 11.32 -8.87 14.37
N VAL A 168 10.74 -8.00 13.56
CA VAL A 168 9.93 -8.34 12.39
C VAL A 168 10.74 -8.05 11.14
N SER A 169 10.94 -9.08 10.32
CA SER A 169 11.75 -8.96 9.10
C SER A 169 10.99 -9.28 7.82
N ASN A 170 9.79 -9.86 7.90
CA ASN A 170 9.02 -10.27 6.72
C ASN A 170 7.63 -9.62 6.74
N ALA A 171 7.14 -9.22 5.56
CA ALA A 171 5.81 -8.66 5.42
C ALA A 171 5.10 -9.10 4.14
N VAL A 172 3.79 -9.12 4.20
CA VAL A 172 2.89 -9.04 3.05
C VAL A 172 2.29 -7.64 3.04
N ILE A 173 2.40 -6.93 1.91
CA ILE A 173 1.97 -5.53 1.79
C ILE A 173 0.84 -5.43 0.76
N THR A 174 -0.21 -4.68 1.08
CA THR A 174 -1.34 -4.45 0.15
C THR A 174 -1.01 -3.41 -0.92
N VAL A 175 -1.67 -3.55 -2.07
CA VAL A 175 -1.77 -2.51 -3.11
C VAL A 175 -3.15 -2.57 -3.77
N PRO A 176 -3.63 -1.49 -4.39
CA PRO A 176 -4.84 -1.52 -5.20
C PRO A 176 -4.75 -2.58 -6.30
N ALA A 177 -5.87 -3.20 -6.64
CA ALA A 177 -5.89 -4.23 -7.67
C ALA A 177 -5.44 -3.67 -9.02
N TYR A 178 -5.84 -2.43 -9.31
CA TYR A 178 -5.54 -1.75 -10.57
C TYR A 178 -4.15 -1.08 -10.63
N PHE A 179 -3.29 -1.27 -9.61
CA PHE A 179 -1.91 -0.80 -9.68
C PHE A 179 -1.12 -1.47 -10.81
N ASN A 180 -0.42 -0.65 -11.59
CA ASN A 180 0.48 -1.10 -12.65
C ASN A 180 1.82 -1.60 -12.09
N ASP A 181 2.69 -2.12 -12.97
CA ASP A 181 3.98 -2.70 -12.59
C ASP A 181 4.91 -1.70 -11.88
N SER A 182 4.95 -0.44 -12.33
CA SER A 182 5.75 0.61 -11.71
C SER A 182 5.31 0.89 -10.27
N GLN A 183 3.99 1.00 -10.05
CA GLN A 183 3.43 1.26 -8.73
C GLN A 183 3.64 0.07 -7.78
N ARG A 184 3.47 -1.17 -8.27
CA ARG A 184 3.74 -2.39 -7.50
C ARG A 184 5.21 -2.49 -7.10
N GLN A 185 6.11 -2.21 -8.04
CA GLN A 185 7.55 -2.23 -7.78
C GLN A 185 7.94 -1.14 -6.77
N ALA A 186 7.41 0.08 -6.92
CA ALA A 186 7.68 1.18 -6.01
C ALA A 186 7.17 0.91 -4.57
N THR A 187 6.04 0.23 -4.40
CA THR A 187 5.56 -0.25 -3.09
C THR A 187 6.47 -1.34 -2.51
N LYS A 188 6.93 -2.27 -3.34
CA LYS A 188 7.90 -3.30 -2.91
C LYS A 188 9.22 -2.67 -2.47
N ASP A 189 9.67 -1.64 -3.18
CA ASP A 189 10.87 -0.88 -2.82
C ASP A 189 10.68 -0.12 -1.50
N ALA A 190 9.50 0.44 -1.24
CA ALA A 190 9.17 1.03 0.06
C ALA A 190 9.36 0.02 1.21
N GLY A 191 8.87 -1.22 1.04
CA GLY A 191 9.09 -2.29 2.01
C GLY A 191 10.56 -2.67 2.19
N LYS A 192 11.33 -2.69 1.10
CA LYS A 192 12.78 -2.92 1.18
C LYS A 192 13.50 -1.80 1.94
N ILE A 193 13.17 -0.54 1.68
CA ILE A 193 13.74 0.64 2.35
C ILE A 193 13.39 0.62 3.85
N SER A 194 12.21 0.14 4.25
CA SER A 194 11.83 -0.02 5.66
C SER A 194 12.49 -1.21 6.36
N GLY A 195 13.37 -1.94 5.67
CA GLY A 195 14.03 -3.13 6.20
C GLY A 195 13.07 -4.32 6.39
N LEU A 196 12.05 -4.43 5.53
CA LEU A 196 11.17 -5.59 5.43
C LEU A 196 11.51 -6.39 4.17
N ASN A 197 11.56 -7.71 4.31
CA ASN A 197 11.51 -8.65 3.22
C ASN A 197 10.06 -8.80 2.76
N VAL A 198 9.73 -8.17 1.63
CA VAL A 198 8.38 -8.21 1.05
C VAL A 198 8.15 -9.56 0.36
N LEU A 199 7.53 -10.49 1.08
CA LEU A 199 7.25 -11.84 0.60
C LEU A 199 6.22 -11.84 -0.52
N ARG A 200 5.23 -10.96 -0.41
CA ARG A 200 4.16 -10.81 -1.38
C ARG A 200 3.62 -9.40 -1.35
N VAL A 201 3.31 -8.88 -2.54
CA VAL A 201 2.42 -7.74 -2.71
C VAL A 201 1.07 -8.32 -3.08
N ILE A 202 0.04 -8.05 -2.28
CA ILE A 202 -1.31 -8.61 -2.47
C ILE A 202 -2.28 -7.49 -2.86
N ASN A 203 -3.26 -7.81 -3.71
CA ASN A 203 -4.31 -6.86 -4.06
C ASN A 203 -5.24 -6.65 -2.86
N GLU A 204 -5.58 -5.40 -2.58
CA GLU A 204 -6.52 -4.98 -1.53
C GLU A 204 -7.85 -5.76 -1.55
N PRO A 205 -8.59 -5.82 -2.67
CA PRO A 205 -9.85 -6.56 -2.69
C PRO A 205 -9.66 -8.08 -2.51
N THR A 206 -8.49 -8.63 -2.87
CA THR A 206 -8.16 -10.04 -2.60
C THR A 206 -7.87 -10.25 -1.11
N ALA A 207 -7.17 -9.33 -0.45
CA ALA A 207 -6.94 -9.38 0.98
C ALA A 207 -8.25 -9.27 1.77
N ALA A 208 -9.16 -8.38 1.35
CA ALA A 208 -10.50 -8.25 1.91
C ALA A 208 -11.32 -9.53 1.72
N ALA A 209 -11.28 -10.15 0.53
CA ALA A 209 -11.94 -11.43 0.29
C ALA A 209 -11.39 -12.55 1.16
N LEU A 210 -10.06 -12.63 1.36
CA LEU A 210 -9.43 -13.59 2.27
C LEU A 210 -9.91 -13.39 3.71
N ALA A 211 -10.03 -12.15 4.18
CA ALA A 211 -10.55 -11.84 5.50
C ALA A 211 -12.03 -12.25 5.64
N TYR A 212 -12.85 -12.00 4.61
CA TYR A 212 -14.26 -12.40 4.59
C TYR A 212 -14.46 -13.92 4.56
N GLY A 213 -13.67 -14.61 3.74
CA GLY A 213 -13.85 -16.03 3.41
C GLY A 213 -13.13 -17.01 4.33
N MET A 214 -12.31 -16.55 5.27
CA MET A 214 -11.47 -17.41 6.12
C MET A 214 -12.26 -18.50 6.88
N ASP A 215 -13.49 -18.19 7.28
CA ASP A 215 -14.39 -19.10 8.02
C ASP A 215 -15.57 -19.61 7.18
N LYS A 216 -15.58 -19.35 5.86
CA LYS A 216 -16.70 -19.71 4.98
C LYS A 216 -16.39 -20.99 4.22
N VAL A 217 -17.35 -21.92 4.22
CA VAL A 217 -17.21 -23.24 3.58
C VAL A 217 -17.96 -23.32 2.25
N ASP A 218 -18.96 -22.45 2.05
CA ASP A 218 -19.80 -22.49 0.86
C ASP A 218 -19.13 -21.84 -0.35
N ASP A 219 -19.40 -22.42 -1.52
CA ASP A 219 -19.01 -21.81 -2.79
C ASP A 219 -19.83 -20.54 -3.02
N LYS A 220 -19.17 -19.40 -3.26
CA LYS A 220 -19.83 -18.10 -3.41
C LYS A 220 -19.15 -17.23 -4.46
N LEU A 221 -19.98 -16.53 -5.21
CA LEU A 221 -19.56 -15.40 -6.03
C LEU A 221 -19.76 -14.12 -5.20
N ILE A 222 -18.69 -13.35 -5.02
CA ILE A 222 -18.70 -12.09 -4.25
C ILE A 222 -18.22 -10.92 -5.11
N ALA A 223 -18.74 -9.73 -4.80
CA ALA A 223 -18.21 -8.47 -5.29
C ALA A 223 -17.57 -7.73 -4.13
N VAL A 224 -16.30 -7.35 -4.28
CA VAL A 224 -15.59 -6.47 -3.34
C VAL A 224 -15.52 -5.09 -3.96
N TYR A 225 -16.30 -4.17 -3.39
CA TYR A 225 -16.27 -2.74 -3.70
C TYR A 225 -15.43 -2.04 -2.64
N ASP A 226 -14.25 -1.55 -3.02
CA ASP A 226 -13.30 -0.88 -2.14
C ASP A 226 -13.12 0.56 -2.59
N LEU A 227 -13.63 1.52 -1.80
CA LEU A 227 -13.49 2.94 -2.03
C LEU A 227 -12.74 3.57 -0.86
N GLY A 228 -11.43 3.70 -1.03
CA GLY A 228 -10.53 4.22 -0.01
C GLY A 228 -10.33 5.72 -0.09
N GLY A 229 -9.25 6.19 0.52
CA GLY A 229 -8.88 7.61 0.56
C GLY A 229 -8.44 8.18 -0.80
N GLY A 230 -7.92 7.37 -1.72
CA GLY A 230 -7.51 7.88 -3.03
C GLY A 230 -7.53 6.86 -4.16
N THR A 231 -8.11 5.68 -3.92
CA THR A 231 -8.22 4.60 -4.89
C THR A 231 -9.59 3.95 -4.76
N PHE A 232 -10.11 3.53 -5.90
CA PHE A 232 -11.34 2.78 -6.03
C PHE A 232 -11.05 1.47 -6.77
N ASP A 233 -11.43 0.34 -6.20
CA ASP A 233 -11.37 -0.96 -6.85
C ASP A 233 -12.74 -1.68 -6.77
N ILE A 234 -13.09 -2.38 -7.83
CA ILE A 234 -14.20 -3.34 -7.86
C ILE A 234 -13.67 -4.68 -8.39
N SER A 235 -13.82 -5.73 -7.61
CA SER A 235 -13.40 -7.09 -8.01
C SER A 235 -14.53 -8.09 -7.81
N ILE A 236 -14.72 -8.95 -8.81
CA ILE A 236 -15.61 -10.11 -8.72
C ILE A 236 -14.74 -11.32 -8.43
N LEU A 237 -14.99 -11.99 -7.31
CA LEU A 237 -14.24 -13.15 -6.87
C LEU A 237 -15.16 -14.34 -6.67
N GLU A 238 -14.68 -15.51 -7.04
CA GLU A 238 -15.31 -16.78 -6.72
C GLU A 238 -14.51 -17.44 -5.58
N ILE A 239 -15.22 -17.85 -4.54
CA ILE A 239 -14.70 -18.63 -3.43
C ILE A 239 -15.17 -20.06 -3.66
N GLN A 240 -14.25 -21.00 -3.79
CA GLN A 240 -14.56 -22.44 -3.89
C GLN A 240 -13.67 -23.24 -2.97
N LYS A 241 -14.24 -23.91 -1.95
CA LYS A 241 -13.50 -24.78 -1.02
C LYS A 241 -12.19 -24.16 -0.47
N GLY A 242 -12.22 -22.87 -0.12
CA GLY A 242 -11.06 -22.13 0.38
C GLY A 242 -10.07 -21.62 -0.69
N VAL A 243 -10.36 -21.84 -1.98
CA VAL A 243 -9.65 -21.22 -3.11
C VAL A 243 -10.37 -19.92 -3.48
N PHE A 244 -9.60 -18.85 -3.67
CA PHE A 244 -10.10 -17.54 -4.07
C PHE A 244 -9.61 -17.25 -5.48
N GLU A 245 -10.54 -17.12 -6.43
CA GLU A 245 -10.24 -16.82 -7.82
C GLU A 245 -10.83 -15.46 -8.20
N VAL A 246 -9.99 -14.55 -8.68
CA VAL A 246 -10.45 -13.26 -9.23
C VAL A 246 -10.95 -13.50 -10.65
N LYS A 247 -12.25 -13.28 -10.89
CA LYS A 247 -12.87 -13.43 -12.21
C LYS A 247 -12.73 -12.18 -13.05
N SER A 248 -12.86 -11.01 -12.42
CA SER A 248 -12.67 -9.73 -13.07
C SER A 248 -12.32 -8.67 -12.04
N THR A 249 -11.55 -7.66 -12.46
CA THR A 249 -11.21 -6.50 -11.64
C THR A 249 -11.22 -5.24 -12.49
N ASN A 250 -11.66 -4.13 -11.93
CA ASN A 250 -11.63 -2.80 -12.54
C ASN A 250 -11.51 -1.77 -11.41
N GLY A 251 -11.23 -0.51 -11.73
CA GLY A 251 -11.05 0.52 -10.73
C GLY A 251 -10.50 1.82 -11.29
N ASP A 252 -10.25 2.75 -10.38
CA ASP A 252 -9.56 4.01 -10.64
C ASP A 252 -8.55 4.27 -9.51
N THR A 253 -7.27 4.37 -9.89
CA THR A 253 -6.15 4.54 -8.96
C THR A 253 -5.96 6.00 -8.50
N HIS A 254 -6.87 6.89 -8.88
CA HIS A 254 -6.85 8.30 -8.56
C HIS A 254 -8.27 8.85 -8.28
N LEU A 255 -9.11 8.01 -7.66
CA LEU A 255 -10.45 8.34 -7.19
C LEU A 255 -10.63 7.83 -5.76
N GLY A 256 -10.93 8.71 -4.81
CA GLY A 256 -11.25 8.31 -3.45
C GLY A 256 -11.59 9.48 -2.56
N GLY A 257 -11.63 9.25 -1.24
CA GLY A 257 -12.00 10.21 -0.20
C GLY A 257 -11.41 11.62 -0.33
N GLU A 258 -10.16 11.74 -0.78
CA GLU A 258 -9.49 13.03 -1.04
C GLU A 258 -10.19 13.86 -2.11
N ASP A 259 -10.78 13.23 -3.13
CA ASP A 259 -11.50 13.92 -4.20
C ASP A 259 -12.85 14.46 -3.68
N PHE A 260 -13.50 13.74 -2.77
CA PHE A 260 -14.70 14.22 -2.06
C PHE A 260 -14.35 15.40 -1.15
N ASP A 261 -13.22 15.32 -0.43
CA ASP A 261 -12.73 16.41 0.42
C ASP A 261 -12.43 17.65 -0.42
N ASN A 262 -11.76 17.49 -1.57
CA ASN A 262 -11.48 18.60 -2.48
C ASN A 262 -12.75 19.24 -3.05
N ALA A 263 -13.75 18.43 -3.42
CA ALA A 263 -15.02 18.96 -3.89
C ALA A 263 -15.72 19.81 -2.82
N LEU A 264 -15.71 19.34 -1.56
CA LEU A 264 -16.28 20.08 -0.44
C LEU A 264 -15.46 21.35 -0.13
N VAL A 265 -14.12 21.26 -0.11
CA VAL A 265 -13.24 22.43 0.10
C VAL A 265 -13.49 23.50 -0.95
N ASN A 266 -13.56 23.13 -2.24
CA ASN A 266 -13.82 24.10 -3.32
C ASN A 266 -15.17 24.79 -3.13
N HIS A 267 -16.21 24.03 -2.78
CA HIS A 267 -17.51 24.60 -2.48
C HIS A 267 -17.44 25.59 -1.31
N LEU A 268 -16.77 25.24 -0.21
CA LEU A 268 -16.63 26.10 0.97
C LEU A 268 -15.80 27.37 0.68
N VAL A 269 -14.75 27.27 -0.13
CA VAL A 269 -13.97 28.43 -0.59
C VAL A 269 -14.85 29.38 -1.41
N ASP A 270 -15.64 28.85 -2.33
CA ASP A 270 -16.52 29.64 -3.19
C ASP A 270 -17.61 30.35 -2.37
N GLU A 271 -18.25 29.65 -1.43
CA GLU A 271 -19.25 30.25 -0.54
C GLU A 271 -18.63 31.32 0.38
N PHE A 272 -17.48 31.04 1.00
CA PHE A 272 -16.80 32.02 1.83
C PHE A 272 -16.41 33.28 1.05
N ARG A 273 -15.96 33.12 -0.20
CA ARG A 273 -15.65 34.25 -1.08
C ARG A 273 -16.89 35.06 -1.43
N LYS A 274 -18.04 34.43 -1.67
CA LYS A 274 -19.31 35.12 -1.94
C LYS A 274 -19.80 35.90 -0.73
N GLU A 275 -19.73 35.31 0.46
CA GLU A 275 -20.25 35.91 1.69
C GLU A 275 -19.32 36.99 2.27
N GLN A 276 -18.01 36.74 2.29
CA GLN A 276 -17.03 37.58 2.98
C GLN A 276 -16.19 38.43 2.01
N GLY A 277 -16.22 38.15 0.71
CA GLY A 277 -15.39 38.84 -0.28
C GLY A 277 -13.89 38.50 -0.21
N VAL A 278 -13.50 37.51 0.59
CA VAL A 278 -12.10 37.11 0.83
C VAL A 278 -11.79 35.80 0.12
N ASP A 279 -10.65 35.75 -0.56
CA ASP A 279 -10.14 34.56 -1.24
C ASP A 279 -9.18 33.78 -0.32
N LEU A 280 -9.69 32.70 0.30
CA LEU A 280 -8.95 31.86 1.24
C LEU A 280 -7.80 31.08 0.58
N THR A 281 -7.83 30.88 -0.74
CA THR A 281 -6.81 30.06 -1.44
C THR A 281 -5.39 30.63 -1.31
N LYS A 282 -5.27 31.91 -0.96
CA LYS A 282 -4.01 32.61 -0.76
C LYS A 282 -3.39 32.37 0.62
N ASP A 283 -4.15 31.84 1.58
CA ASP A 283 -3.69 31.55 2.93
C ASP A 283 -3.55 30.04 3.13
N THR A 284 -2.30 29.57 3.11
CA THR A 284 -1.97 28.13 3.28
C THR A 284 -2.46 27.58 4.62
N MET A 285 -2.41 28.36 5.70
CA MET A 285 -2.83 27.90 7.03
C MET A 285 -4.35 27.81 7.09
N ALA A 286 -5.07 28.79 6.54
CA ALA A 286 -6.52 28.75 6.45
C ALA A 286 -6.99 27.58 5.57
N MET A 287 -6.35 27.34 4.43
CA MET A 287 -6.67 26.20 3.55
C MET A 287 -6.44 24.85 4.25
N GLN A 288 -5.39 24.71 5.05
CA GLN A 288 -5.13 23.48 5.81
C GLN A 288 -6.21 23.25 6.88
N ARG A 289 -6.61 24.30 7.61
CA ARG A 289 -7.70 24.21 8.60
C ARG A 289 -9.03 23.87 7.94
N LEU A 290 -9.32 24.48 6.78
CA LEU A 290 -10.51 24.20 5.99
C LEU A 290 -10.54 22.76 5.50
N ARG A 291 -9.42 22.21 5.02
CA ARG A 291 -9.32 20.81 4.57
C ARG A 291 -9.62 19.83 5.71
N GLU A 292 -9.04 20.05 6.89
CA GLU A 292 -9.32 19.21 8.07
C GLU A 292 -10.78 19.31 8.52
N ALA A 293 -11.35 20.51 8.48
CA ALA A 293 -12.75 20.73 8.81
C ALA A 293 -13.69 20.07 7.78
N ALA A 294 -13.35 20.13 6.49
CA ALA A 294 -14.10 19.51 5.41
C ALA A 294 -14.08 17.97 5.50
N GLU A 295 -12.92 17.36 5.73
CA GLU A 295 -12.81 15.90 5.93
C GLU A 295 -13.68 15.46 7.12
N LYS A 296 -13.61 16.19 8.24
CA LYS A 296 -14.41 15.93 9.42
C LYS A 296 -15.91 16.07 9.13
N ALA A 297 -16.31 17.15 8.46
CA ALA A 297 -17.69 17.40 8.05
C ALA A 297 -18.23 16.29 7.13
N LYS A 298 -17.46 15.89 6.11
CA LYS A 298 -17.79 14.75 5.23
C LYS A 298 -18.05 13.48 6.03
N CYS A 299 -17.18 13.16 6.99
CA CYS A 299 -17.33 11.98 7.84
C CYS A 299 -18.58 12.09 8.74
N GLU A 300 -18.82 13.24 9.37
CA GLU A 300 -19.98 13.45 10.24
C GLU A 300 -21.31 13.35 9.47
N LEU A 301 -21.36 13.86 8.24
CA LEU A 301 -22.51 13.76 7.34
C LEU A 301 -22.83 12.33 6.88
N SER A 302 -21.97 11.35 7.16
CA SER A 302 -22.28 9.93 6.91
C SER A 302 -23.31 9.36 7.90
N SER A 303 -23.54 10.04 9.04
CA SER A 303 -24.54 9.67 10.05
C SER A 303 -25.48 10.81 10.45
N SER A 304 -25.13 12.05 10.10
CA SER A 304 -25.89 13.26 10.44
C SER A 304 -26.46 13.91 9.18
N LEU A 305 -27.63 14.55 9.30
CA LEU A 305 -28.24 15.27 8.17
C LEU A 305 -27.63 16.65 7.92
N GLN A 306 -26.94 17.21 8.91
CA GLN A 306 -26.28 18.52 8.84
C GLN A 306 -25.08 18.57 9.79
N VAL A 307 -24.13 19.46 9.52
CA VAL A 307 -22.96 19.73 10.35
C VAL A 307 -22.65 21.22 10.36
N ILE A 308 -22.14 21.73 11.47
CA ILE A 308 -21.65 23.11 11.58
C ILE A 308 -20.13 23.08 11.47
N LEU A 309 -19.61 23.77 10.45
CA LEU A 309 -18.18 23.94 10.24
C LEU A 309 -17.67 25.08 11.13
N LEU A 310 -16.74 24.76 12.02
CA LEU A 310 -16.01 25.72 12.84
C LEU A 310 -14.54 25.70 12.40
N PHE A 311 -14.11 26.68 11.60
CA PHE A 311 -12.70 26.87 11.22
C PHE A 311 -12.37 28.37 11.15
#